data_AF-A0A224AAS2-F1
#
_entry.id   AF-A0A224AAS2-F1
#
_cell.length_a   1.000
_cell.length_b   1.000
_cell.length_c   1.000
_cell.angle_alpha   90.00
_cell.angle_beta   90.00
_cell.angle_gamma   90.00
#
_symmetry.space_group_name_H-M   'P 1'
#
loop_
_entity.id
_entity.type
_entity.pdbx_description
1 polymer ?
#
loop_
_entity_poly.entity_id
_entity_poly.type
_entity_poly.pdbx_seq_one_letter_code
_entity_poly.pdbx_strand_id
1 'polypeptide(L)'
;GGGLFALLFLSEYSAMLFLSMTTVIWFLGSNYIFFSMFFFIFFISFFLVVRGVYPRHRYDLLMVFCWNNFLPFSLCLLLFSLVHWI
;
A
#
# COMPACT_ATOMS: atom_id res chain seq x y z
N GLY A 1 -25.99 -13.89 -14.83
CA GLY A 1 -24.64 -13.47 -15.24
C GLY A 1 -23.98 -12.39 -14.38
N GLY A 2 -24.70 -11.66 -13.50
CA GLY A 2 -24.13 -10.52 -12.76
C GLY A 2 -23.36 -10.85 -11.47
N GLY A 3 -23.45 -12.08 -10.95
CA GLY A 3 -22.79 -12.44 -9.69
C GLY A 3 -21.26 -12.36 -9.73
N LEU A 4 -20.65 -12.80 -10.83
CA LEU A 4 -19.19 -12.72 -11.02
C LEU A 4 -18.69 -11.28 -11.11
N PHE A 5 -19.48 -10.38 -11.72
CA PHE A 5 -19.17 -8.95 -11.77
C PHE A 5 -19.22 -8.33 -10.37
N ALA A 6 -20.24 -8.66 -9.57
CA ALA A 6 -20.33 -8.20 -8.18
C ALA A 6 -19.15 -8.68 -7.33
N LEU A 7 -18.71 -9.93 -7.52
CA LEU A 7 -17.55 -10.49 -6.80
C LEU A 7 -16.23 -9.81 -7.19
N LEU A 8 -16.07 -9.36 -8.45
CA LEU A 8 -14.88 -8.61 -8.87
C LEU A 8 -14.78 -7.24 -8.20
N PHE A 9 -15.89 -6.50 -8.05
CA PHE A 9 -15.85 -5.25 -7.29
C PHE A 9 -15.61 -5.52 -5.82
N LEU A 10 -16.30 -6.52 -5.26
CA LEU A 10 -16.13 -6.87 -3.85
C LEU A 10 -14.66 -7.22 -3.54
N SER A 11 -13.98 -7.94 -4.42
CA SER A 11 -12.57 -8.29 -4.24
C SER A 11 -11.63 -7.09 -4.39
N GLU A 12 -11.91 -6.14 -5.29
CA GLU A 12 -11.11 -4.92 -5.43
C GLU A 12 -11.21 -4.05 -4.14
N TYR A 13 -12.42 -3.88 -3.61
CA TYR A 13 -12.62 -3.14 -2.36
C TYR A 13 -12.04 -3.88 -1.14
N SER A 14 -12.17 -5.20 -1.06
CA SER A 14 -11.58 -5.97 0.03
C SER A 14 -10.06 -5.94 0.02
N ALA A 15 -9.42 -5.95 -1.16
CA ALA A 15 -7.98 -5.80 -1.30
C ALA A 15 -7.48 -4.43 -0.83
N MET A 16 -8.20 -3.34 -1.12
CA MET A 16 -7.86 -1.99 -0.62
C MET A 16 -7.96 -1.90 0.92
N LEU A 17 -8.99 -2.49 1.52
CA LEU A 17 -9.14 -2.53 2.98
C LEU A 17 -8.07 -3.42 3.63
N PHE A 18 -7.75 -4.55 3.01
CA PHE A 18 -6.72 -5.45 3.52
C PHE A 18 -5.33 -4.79 3.52
N LEU A 19 -4.96 -4.13 2.41
CA LEU A 19 -3.66 -3.46 2.30
C LEU A 19 -3.50 -2.34 3.33
N SER A 20 -4.53 -1.53 3.55
CA SER A 20 -4.50 -0.47 4.57
C SER A 20 -4.34 -1.02 5.98
N MET A 21 -5.01 -2.14 6.33
CA MET A 21 -4.78 -2.83 7.60
C MET A 21 -3.33 -3.30 7.76
N THR A 22 -2.80 -4.00 6.76
CA THR A 22 -1.45 -4.56 6.82
C THR A 22 -0.40 -3.47 6.97
N THR A 23 -0.57 -2.31 6.30
CA THR A 23 0.37 -1.19 6.43
C THR A 23 0.45 -0.64 7.86
N VAL A 24 -0.68 -0.47 8.55
CA VAL A 24 -0.68 0.01 9.94
C VAL A 24 0.02 -0.98 10.87
N ILE A 25 -0.26 -2.27 10.71
CA ILE A 25 0.29 -3.32 11.59
C ILE A 25 1.81 -3.44 11.42
N TRP A 26 2.30 -3.47 10.18
CA TRP A 26 3.73 -3.65 9.90
C TRP A 26 4.57 -2.40 10.18
N PHE A 27 4.06 -1.20 9.90
CA PHE A 27 4.84 0.03 10.06
C PHE A 27 4.67 0.71 11.42
N LEU A 28 3.46 0.78 11.98
CA LEU A 28 3.19 1.51 13.23
C LEU A 28 3.19 0.61 14.47
N GLY A 29 3.12 -0.71 14.29
CA GLY A 29 3.07 -1.68 15.37
C GLY A 29 1.73 -1.70 16.12
N SER A 30 1.46 -2.81 16.81
CA SER A 30 0.16 -3.08 17.47
C SER A 30 0.12 -2.69 18.96
N ASN A 31 1.09 -1.92 19.46
CA ASN A 31 1.18 -1.65 20.90
C ASN A 31 0.09 -0.68 21.39
N TYR A 32 -0.34 0.26 20.55
CA TYR A 32 -1.37 1.25 20.88
C TYR A 32 -2.59 1.09 19.98
N ILE A 33 -3.59 0.33 20.44
CA ILE A 33 -4.79 -0.01 19.67
C ILE A 33 -5.57 1.24 19.22
N PHE A 34 -5.77 2.22 20.11
CA PHE A 34 -6.48 3.47 19.77
C PHE A 34 -5.77 4.28 18.69
N PHE A 35 -4.44 4.35 18.76
CA PHE A 35 -3.62 5.04 17.76
C PHE A 35 -3.68 4.30 16.42
N SER A 36 -3.46 2.98 16.44
CA SER A 36 -3.55 2.11 15.25
C SER A 36 -4.88 2.25 14.50
N MET A 37 -6.01 2.27 15.22
CA MET A 37 -7.34 2.47 14.62
C MET A 37 -7.50 3.85 13.95
N PHE A 38 -6.94 4.91 14.55
CA PHE A 38 -6.96 6.24 13.94
C PHE A 38 -6.17 6.28 12.63
N PHE A 39 -4.98 5.68 12.60
CA PHE A 39 -4.19 5.59 11.35
C PHE A 39 -4.86 4.73 10.29
N PHE A 40 -5.54 3.65 10.68
CA PHE A 40 -6.28 2.83 9.74
C PHE A 40 -7.35 3.64 8.99
N ILE A 41 -8.16 4.41 9.72
CA ILE A 41 -9.18 5.29 9.13
C ILE A 41 -8.52 6.35 8.24
N PHE A 42 -7.40 6.92 8.68
CA PHE A 42 -6.63 7.88 7.89
C PHE A 42 -6.17 7.27 6.56
N PHE A 43 -5.56 6.07 6.56
CA PHE A 43 -5.11 5.41 5.34
C PHE A 43 -6.25 5.09 4.38
N ILE A 44 -7.40 4.61 4.87
CA ILE A 44 -8.58 4.38 4.01
C ILE A 44 -9.03 5.69 3.34
N SER A 45 -9.14 6.77 4.12
CA SER A 45 -9.53 8.07 3.58
C SER A 45 -8.53 8.58 2.53
N PHE A 46 -7.24 8.35 2.76
CA PHE A 46 -6.19 8.70 1.82
C PHE A 46 -6.30 7.90 0.51
N PHE A 47 -6.50 6.58 0.57
CA PHE A 47 -6.71 5.75 -0.63
C PHE A 47 -7.91 6.21 -1.46
N LEU A 48 -9.01 6.61 -0.81
CA LEU A 48 -10.18 7.16 -1.48
C LEU A 48 -9.87 8.50 -2.18
N VAL A 49 -9.15 9.41 -1.51
CA VAL A 49 -8.75 10.71 -2.08
C VAL A 49 -7.79 10.53 -3.25
N VAL A 50 -6.79 9.66 -3.13
CA VAL A 50 -5.82 9.38 -4.20
C VAL A 50 -6.52 8.89 -5.47
N ARG A 51 -7.55 8.06 -5.34
CA ARG A 51 -8.36 7.60 -6.48
C ARG A 51 -9.13 8.72 -7.18
N GLY A 52 -9.50 9.77 -6.46
CA GLY A 52 -10.22 10.94 -7.01
C GLY A 52 -9.30 12.03 -7.58
N VAL A 53 -8.07 12.17 -7.06
CA VAL A 53 -7.18 13.31 -7.38
C VAL A 53 -6.19 12.98 -8.49
N TYR A 54 -5.70 11.74 -8.60
CA TYR A 54 -4.63 11.43 -9.53
C TYR A 54 -5.13 11.02 -10.93
N PRO A 55 -4.57 11.60 -12.01
CA PRO A 55 -4.85 11.15 -13.37
C PRO A 55 -4.26 9.75 -13.60
N ARG A 56 -4.92 8.95 -14.45
CA ARG A 56 -4.48 7.59 -14.76
C ARG A 56 -3.09 7.60 -15.40
N HIS A 57 -2.14 6.97 -14.73
CA HIS A 57 -0.79 6.75 -15.25
C HIS A 57 -0.74 5.46 -16.07
N ARG A 58 -0.08 5.47 -17.23
CA ARG A 58 0.11 4.25 -18.04
C ARG A 58 1.05 3.27 -17.33
N TYR A 59 0.81 1.98 -17.52
CA TYR A 59 1.59 0.90 -16.93
C TYR A 59 3.08 0.96 -17.31
N ASP A 60 3.40 1.39 -18.53
CA ASP A 60 4.79 1.49 -19.01
C ASP A 60 5.64 2.40 -18.10
N LEU A 61 5.11 3.59 -17.80
CA LEU A 61 5.79 4.57 -16.96
C LEU A 61 5.83 4.10 -15.50
N LEU A 62 4.80 3.39 -15.01
CA LEU A 62 4.77 2.85 -13.64
C LEU A 62 5.84 1.76 -13.46
N MET A 63 6.02 0.91 -14.46
CA MET A 63 7.03 -0.15 -14.45
C MET A 63 8.44 0.45 -14.40
N VAL A 64 8.72 1.44 -15.26
CA VAL A 64 10.03 2.12 -15.29
C VAL A 64 10.32 2.82 -13.95
N PHE A 65 9.32 3.45 -13.33
CA PHE A 65 9.48 4.07 -12.01
C PHE A 65 9.81 3.03 -10.92
N CYS A 66 9.12 1.90 -10.91
CA CYS A 66 9.37 0.82 -9.95
C CYS A 66 10.78 0.23 -10.11
N TRP A 67 11.18 -0.05 -11.35
CA TRP A 67 12.47 -0.65 -11.65
C TRP A 67 13.67 0.27 -11.40
N ASN A 68 13.57 1.54 -11.78
CA ASN A 68 14.71 2.44 -11.69
C ASN A 68 14.88 3.09 -10.32
N ASN A 69 13.78 3.32 -9.58
CA ASN A 69 13.86 4.06 -8.31
C ASN A 69 13.54 3.16 -7.12
N PHE A 70 12.41 2.45 -7.16
CA PHE A 70 11.92 1.73 -5.98
C PHE A 70 12.77 0.49 -5.66
N LEU A 71 13.09 -0.29 -6.69
CA LEU A 71 13.87 -1.52 -6.55
C LEU A 71 15.30 -1.27 -6.02
N PRO A 72 16.14 -0.40 -6.63
CA PRO A 72 17.49 -0.16 -6.12
C PRO A 72 17.48 0.52 -4.74
N PHE A 73 16.48 1.36 -4.45
CA PHE A 73 16.34 1.97 -3.13
C PHE A 73 16.07 0.92 -2.04
N SER A 74 15.14 -0.01 -2.28
CA SER A 74 14.85 -1.11 -1.35
C SER A 74 16.06 -2.01 -1.13
N LEU A 75 16.82 -2.31 -2.19
CA LEU A 75 18.06 -3.11 -2.11
C LEU A 75 19.15 -2.38 -1.31
N CYS A 76 19.32 -1.07 -1.52
CA CYS A 76 20.27 -0.26 -0.77
C CYS A 76 19.96 -0.21 0.72
N LEU A 77 18.69 -0.03 1.10
CA LEU A 77 18.25 -0.05 2.51
C LEU A 77 18.50 -1.41 3.16
N LEU A 78 18.23 -2.50 2.44
CA LEU A 78 18.48 -3.85 2.93
C LEU A 78 19.97 -4.08 3.17
N LEU A 79 20.83 -3.73 2.22
CA LEU A 79 22.29 -3.85 2.38
C LEU A 79 22.81 -2.98 3.54
N PHE A 80 22.33 -1.74 3.66
CA PHE A 80 22.70 -0.86 4.78
C PHE A 80 22.31 -1.45 6.14
N SER A 81 21.09 -1.98 6.25
CA SER A 81 20.64 -2.62 7.50
C SER A 81 21.48 -3.85 7.86
N LEU A 82 21.90 -4.65 6.87
CA LEU A 82 22.76 -5.81 7.10
C LEU A 82 24.17 -5.40 7.54
N VAL A 83 24.76 -4.38 6.90
CA VAL A 83 26.09 -3.86 7.26
C VAL A 83 26.09 -3.14 8.60
N HIS A 84 25.00 -2.46 8.97
CA HIS A 84 24.89 -1.85 10.28
C HIS A 84 24.76 -2.89 11.41
N TRP A 85 24.24 -4.08 11.09
CA TRP A 85 23.97 -5.15 12.05
C TRP A 85 25.13 -6.16 12.18
N ILE A 86 26.07 -6.18 11.22
CA ILE A 86 27.35 -6.92 11.31
C ILE A 86 28.40 -6.10 12.07
#